data_AF-A0A834X4W3-F1
#
_entry.id   AF-A0A834X4W3-F1
#
_cell.length_a   1.000
_cell.length_b   1.000
_cell.length_c   1.000
_cell.angle_alpha   90.00
_cell.angle_beta   90.00
_cell.angle_gamma   90.00
#
_symmetry.space_group_name_H-M   'P 1'
#
loop_
_entity.id
_entity.type
_entity.pdbx_description
1 polymer ?
#
loop_
_entity_poly.entity_id
_entity_poly.type
_entity_poly.pdbx_seq_one_letter_code
_entity_poly.pdbx_strand_id
1 'polypeptide(L)'
;MRRVIFYSARTNKWHRAPDMLRRRHFFGSCVINNCLYVAGGENEGVHRSLRSAEVYDPNKNRWSFISDMSTAMVPFIGVVYEGKWYLKGLGSHRQVLSEVYQPENDSWYPVFDGMVAGWRNPSTTLNGQLYALDCKDGCKLRVYDEVADSWSKHIDSKMHLGNSRAMEAAALVPLNGKLCVIRNNMSISLVDVSKFEDLRGSSAEHLWETIAGKGQFKTLVTNLLSSLAGRNRLKSHIVHCQVLQA
;
A
#
# COMPACT_ATOMS: atom_id res chain seq x y z
N MET A 1 6.10 8.80 -16.96
CA MET A 1 5.01 9.82 -16.99
C MET A 1 5.30 10.91 -15.94
N ARG A 2 4.91 12.19 -16.15
CA ARG A 2 4.95 13.26 -15.11
C ARG A 2 3.56 13.70 -14.62
N ARG A 3 2.52 13.33 -15.36
CA ARG A 3 1.16 13.84 -15.18
C ARG A 3 0.55 13.37 -13.86
N VAL A 4 -0.05 14.30 -13.14
CA VAL A 4 -0.82 14.03 -11.93
C VAL A 4 -2.26 14.49 -12.11
N ILE A 5 -3.21 13.62 -11.78
CA ILE A 5 -4.64 13.91 -11.76
C ILE A 5 -5.22 13.46 -10.42
N PHE A 6 -6.20 14.18 -9.90
CA PHE A 6 -6.90 13.81 -8.68
C PHE A 6 -8.41 13.84 -8.90
N TYR A 7 -9.12 12.97 -8.21
CA TYR A 7 -10.57 12.92 -8.24
C TYR A 7 -11.13 13.65 -7.03
N SER A 8 -12.04 14.61 -7.25
CA SER A 8 -12.78 15.26 -6.17
C SER A 8 -14.15 14.63 -6.04
N ALA A 9 -14.42 13.98 -4.91
CA ALA A 9 -15.71 13.40 -4.59
C ALA A 9 -16.82 14.47 -4.50
N ARG A 10 -16.50 15.66 -3.97
CA ARG A 10 -17.43 16.79 -3.84
C ARG A 10 -17.97 17.25 -5.20
N THR A 11 -17.10 17.33 -6.21
CA THR A 11 -17.50 17.78 -7.55
C THR A 11 -17.78 16.64 -8.52
N ASN A 12 -17.54 15.39 -8.10
CA ASN A 12 -17.57 14.19 -8.94
C ASN A 12 -16.80 14.38 -10.26
N LYS A 13 -15.58 14.94 -10.19
CA LYS A 13 -14.77 15.26 -11.37
C LYS A 13 -13.29 14.97 -11.13
N TRP A 14 -12.62 14.60 -12.22
CA TRP A 14 -11.16 14.56 -12.27
C TRP A 14 -10.61 15.96 -12.55
N HIS A 15 -9.57 16.32 -11.81
CA HIS A 15 -8.87 17.59 -11.89
C HIS A 15 -7.40 17.34 -12.16
N ARG A 16 -6.72 18.34 -12.72
CA ARG A 16 -5.27 18.30 -12.94
C ARG A 16 -4.55 18.89 -11.73
N ALA A 17 -3.53 18.18 -11.25
CA ALA A 17 -2.58 18.71 -10.27
C ALA A 17 -1.28 19.14 -11.00
N PRO A 18 -0.40 19.90 -10.33
CA PRO A 18 0.96 20.12 -10.81
C PRO A 18 1.64 18.81 -11.20
N ASP A 19 2.32 18.83 -12.33
CA ASP A 19 3.06 17.67 -12.81
C ASP A 19 4.28 17.42 -11.90
N MET A 20 4.64 16.14 -11.71
CA MET A 20 5.90 15.76 -11.03
C MET A 20 7.10 16.39 -11.74
N LEU A 21 8.17 16.67 -11.01
CA LEU A 21 9.40 17.25 -11.54
C LEU A 21 10.12 16.24 -12.46
N ARG A 22 10.13 14.95 -12.09
CA ARG A 22 10.75 13.90 -12.90
C ARG A 22 9.75 12.93 -13.51
N ARG A 23 10.02 12.51 -14.76
CA ARG A 23 9.24 11.42 -15.39
C ARG A 23 9.59 10.12 -14.67
N ARG A 24 8.56 9.39 -14.27
CA ARG A 24 8.71 8.06 -13.64
C ARG A 24 7.59 7.11 -14.04
N HIS A 25 7.86 5.81 -13.99
CA HIS A 25 6.91 4.68 -14.04
C HIS A 25 7.34 3.62 -13.01
N PHE A 26 6.43 2.76 -12.53
CA PHE A 26 6.71 1.76 -11.48
C PHE A 26 7.38 2.32 -10.20
N PHE A 27 6.99 3.53 -9.80
CA PHE A 27 7.51 4.17 -8.59
C PHE A 27 6.72 3.76 -7.35
N GLY A 28 7.36 3.83 -6.19
CA GLY A 28 6.67 3.74 -4.90
C GLY A 28 6.01 5.08 -4.57
N SER A 29 4.87 5.04 -3.90
CA SER A 29 4.19 6.23 -3.38
C SER A 29 3.68 6.01 -1.97
N CYS A 30 3.58 7.07 -1.17
CA CYS A 30 2.87 7.05 0.10
C CYS A 30 2.38 8.46 0.48
N VAL A 31 1.62 8.55 1.56
CA VAL A 31 1.27 9.81 2.20
C VAL A 31 1.79 9.86 3.63
N ILE A 32 2.50 10.92 3.96
CA ILE A 32 3.01 11.23 5.30
C ILE A 32 2.68 12.70 5.58
N ASN A 33 2.11 13.01 6.75
CA ASN A 33 1.78 14.38 7.14
C ASN A 33 1.04 15.17 6.03
N ASN A 34 0.01 14.55 5.44
CA ASN A 34 -0.81 15.08 4.34
C ASN A 34 -0.05 15.46 3.06
N CYS A 35 1.20 15.04 2.90
CA CYS A 35 1.98 15.24 1.69
C CYS A 35 2.12 13.92 0.92
N LEU A 36 2.01 13.97 -0.41
CA LEU A 36 2.16 12.81 -1.28
C LEU A 36 3.62 12.65 -1.69
N TYR A 37 4.23 11.54 -1.32
CA TYR A 37 5.60 11.20 -1.66
C TYR A 37 5.64 10.21 -2.82
N VAL A 38 6.64 10.34 -3.68
CA VAL A 38 6.97 9.38 -4.74
C VAL A 38 8.47 9.13 -4.78
N ALA A 39 8.89 7.89 -4.96
CA ALA A 39 10.31 7.52 -4.94
C ALA A 39 10.62 6.37 -5.89
N GLY A 40 11.83 6.40 -6.44
CA GLY A 40 12.31 5.38 -7.36
C GLY A 40 11.47 5.22 -8.62
N GLY A 41 11.42 3.98 -9.09
CA GLY A 41 10.81 3.61 -10.36
C GLY A 41 11.80 3.78 -11.50
N GLU A 42 11.27 3.91 -12.70
CA GLU A 42 12.06 3.98 -13.92
C GLU A 42 11.72 5.20 -14.76
N ASN A 43 12.68 5.62 -15.60
CA ASN A 43 12.50 6.60 -16.65
C ASN A 43 13.05 6.04 -17.97
N GLU A 44 12.61 6.58 -19.11
CA GLU A 44 13.09 6.18 -20.43
C GLU A 44 14.59 6.49 -20.60
N GLY A 45 15.37 5.57 -21.20
CA GLY A 45 16.79 5.76 -21.54
C GLY A 45 17.74 4.65 -21.04
N VAL A 46 19.05 4.90 -21.14
CA VAL A 46 20.15 3.97 -20.80
C VAL A 46 20.32 3.76 -19.28
N HIS A 47 19.83 4.70 -18.46
CA HIS A 47 19.72 4.57 -17.01
C HIS A 47 18.25 4.53 -16.60
N ARG A 48 17.69 3.32 -16.59
CA ARG A 48 16.25 3.13 -16.37
C ARG A 48 15.85 3.45 -14.95
N SER A 49 16.49 2.86 -13.95
CA SER A 49 16.07 3.02 -12.55
C SER A 49 16.43 4.38 -11.97
N LEU A 50 15.54 4.94 -11.16
CA LEU A 50 15.68 6.23 -10.50
C LEU A 50 16.05 6.05 -9.03
N ARG A 51 16.92 6.92 -8.52
CA ARG A 51 17.10 7.14 -7.08
C ARG A 51 16.30 8.32 -6.54
N SER A 52 15.83 9.20 -7.43
CA SER A 52 15.18 10.45 -7.03
C SER A 52 13.83 10.24 -6.38
N ALA A 53 13.58 10.99 -5.32
CA ALA A 53 12.30 11.07 -4.65
C ALA A 53 11.77 12.51 -4.63
N GLU A 54 10.44 12.65 -4.59
CA GLU A 54 9.76 13.94 -4.67
C GLU A 54 8.55 13.93 -3.73
N VAL A 55 8.21 15.10 -3.20
CA VAL A 55 7.04 15.32 -2.35
C VAL A 55 6.13 16.37 -2.95
N TYR A 56 4.83 16.12 -2.93
CA TYR A 56 3.78 17.08 -3.25
C TYR A 56 3.12 17.56 -1.97
N ASP A 57 3.25 18.87 -1.73
CA ASP A 57 2.57 19.56 -0.65
C ASP A 57 1.27 20.18 -1.21
N PRO A 58 0.08 19.67 -0.85
CA PRO A 58 -1.18 20.18 -1.37
C PRO A 58 -1.49 21.60 -0.89
N ASN A 59 -0.95 22.04 0.26
CA ASN A 59 -1.15 23.40 0.77
C ASN A 59 -0.38 24.42 -0.08
N LYS A 60 0.80 24.02 -0.57
CA LYS A 60 1.62 24.85 -1.47
C LYS A 60 1.34 24.60 -2.95
N ASN A 61 0.52 23.60 -3.25
CA ASN A 61 0.18 23.12 -4.60
C ASN A 61 1.44 23.00 -5.48
N ARG A 62 2.49 22.34 -4.98
CA ARG A 62 3.75 22.17 -5.71
C ARG A 62 4.48 20.89 -5.33
N TRP A 63 5.27 20.40 -6.27
CA TRP A 63 6.25 19.34 -6.03
C TRP A 63 7.61 19.96 -5.66
N SER A 64 8.33 19.27 -4.78
CA SER A 64 9.72 19.55 -4.44
C SER A 64 10.52 18.24 -4.49
N PHE A 65 11.79 18.32 -4.87
CA PHE A 65 12.70 17.20 -4.62
C PHE A 65 12.94 17.05 -3.12
N ILE A 66 13.07 15.81 -2.69
CA ILE A 66 13.60 15.42 -1.38
C ILE A 66 14.92 14.67 -1.62
N SER A 67 15.62 14.28 -0.55
CA SER A 67 16.85 13.51 -0.69
C SER A 67 16.70 12.29 -1.60
N ASP A 68 17.74 12.05 -2.40
CA ASP A 68 17.85 10.87 -3.24
C ASP A 68 18.01 9.61 -2.38
N MET A 69 17.42 8.50 -2.81
CA MET A 69 17.71 7.18 -2.27
C MET A 69 19.18 6.82 -2.47
N SER A 70 19.71 5.92 -1.63
CA SER A 70 21.09 5.46 -1.70
C SER A 70 21.35 4.71 -3.00
N THR A 71 20.40 3.88 -3.42
CA THR A 71 20.46 3.09 -4.65
C THR A 71 19.23 3.30 -5.52
N ALA A 72 19.43 3.37 -6.83
CA ALA A 72 18.31 3.37 -7.77
C ALA A 72 17.56 2.03 -7.71
N MET A 73 16.26 2.07 -7.45
CA MET A 73 15.41 0.88 -7.41
C MET A 73 14.03 1.12 -8.01
N VAL A 74 13.42 0.02 -8.44
CA VAL A 74 12.00 -0.06 -8.82
C VAL A 74 11.23 -0.67 -7.65
N PRO A 75 10.51 0.14 -6.85
CA PRO A 75 9.77 -0.38 -5.70
C PRO A 75 8.62 -1.27 -6.17
N PHE A 76 8.44 -2.40 -5.50
CA PHE A 76 7.27 -3.26 -5.70
C PHE A 76 6.37 -3.29 -4.47
N ILE A 77 6.85 -2.80 -3.32
CA ILE A 77 6.04 -2.66 -2.10
C ILE A 77 6.57 -1.53 -1.20
N GLY A 78 5.63 -0.86 -0.51
CA GLY A 78 5.85 0.32 0.33
C GLY A 78 4.92 0.34 1.53
N VAL A 79 5.38 0.75 2.70
CA VAL A 79 4.53 0.99 3.89
C VAL A 79 5.06 2.15 4.72
N VAL A 80 4.15 2.97 5.23
CA VAL A 80 4.48 3.98 6.24
C VAL A 80 4.27 3.35 7.60
N TYR A 81 5.30 3.35 8.43
CA TYR A 81 5.27 2.81 9.79
C TYR A 81 6.02 3.76 10.72
N GLU A 82 5.39 4.14 11.83
CA GLU A 82 5.93 5.14 12.76
C GLU A 82 6.40 6.45 12.08
N GLY A 83 5.64 6.94 11.10
CA GLY A 83 5.99 8.15 10.35
C GLY A 83 7.17 8.03 9.39
N LYS A 84 7.82 6.85 9.32
CA LYS A 84 8.90 6.53 8.40
C LYS A 84 8.35 5.76 7.21
N TRP A 85 8.93 5.97 6.03
CA TRP A 85 8.48 5.29 4.82
C TRP A 85 9.46 4.23 4.36
N TYR A 86 9.05 2.98 4.52
CA TYR A 86 9.82 1.82 4.11
C TYR A 86 9.45 1.42 2.69
N LEU A 87 10.47 1.19 1.87
CA LEU A 87 10.35 0.72 0.51
C LEU A 87 11.19 -0.52 0.30
N LYS A 88 10.66 -1.44 -0.50
CA LYS A 88 11.37 -2.62 -0.96
C LYS A 88 11.18 -2.78 -2.46
N GLY A 89 12.28 -3.02 -3.15
CA GLY A 89 12.35 -2.90 -4.60
C GLY A 89 13.46 -3.73 -5.22
N LEU A 90 13.56 -3.64 -6.54
CA LEU A 90 14.64 -4.25 -7.32
C LEU A 90 15.62 -3.18 -7.78
N GLY A 91 16.90 -3.39 -7.48
CA GLY A 91 18.00 -2.59 -8.01
C GLY A 91 18.34 -2.93 -9.46
N SER A 92 19.27 -2.19 -10.05
CA SER A 92 19.71 -2.36 -11.45
C SER A 92 20.28 -3.74 -11.78
N HIS A 93 20.84 -4.46 -10.80
CA HIS A 93 21.36 -5.83 -10.97
C HIS A 93 20.37 -6.91 -10.48
N ARG A 94 19.07 -6.55 -10.39
CA ARG A 94 17.99 -7.44 -9.91
C ARG A 94 18.14 -7.93 -8.48
N GLN A 95 19.01 -7.30 -7.70
CA GLN A 95 19.10 -7.51 -6.26
C GLN A 95 17.90 -6.87 -5.56
N VAL A 96 17.38 -7.55 -4.53
CA VAL A 96 16.33 -6.98 -3.67
C VAL A 96 16.98 -5.98 -2.72
N LEU A 97 16.48 -4.75 -2.76
CA LEU A 97 16.94 -3.65 -1.93
C LEU A 97 15.79 -3.16 -1.08
N SER A 98 16.14 -2.60 0.08
CA SER A 98 15.17 -1.94 0.93
C SER A 98 15.79 -0.71 1.56
N GLU A 99 15.02 0.37 1.57
CA GLU A 99 15.42 1.64 2.16
C GLU A 99 14.26 2.22 2.96
N VAL A 100 14.59 2.99 3.99
CA VAL A 100 13.63 3.75 4.80
C VAL A 100 13.90 5.24 4.66
N TYR A 101 12.86 6.01 4.35
CA TYR A 101 12.88 7.46 4.39
C TYR A 101 12.43 7.97 5.75
N GLN A 102 13.22 8.88 6.31
CA GLN A 102 12.93 9.59 7.54
C GLN A 102 12.64 11.07 7.20
N PRO A 103 11.38 11.51 7.29
CA PRO A 103 11.02 12.90 6.96
C PRO A 103 11.66 13.94 7.87
N GLU A 104 12.02 13.58 9.11
CA GLU A 104 12.56 14.49 10.12
C GLU A 104 13.90 15.11 9.73
N ASN A 105 14.73 14.34 9.01
CA ASN A 105 16.07 14.74 8.58
C ASN A 105 16.22 14.69 7.04
N ASP A 106 15.10 14.54 6.33
CA ASP A 106 15.06 14.37 4.88
C ASP A 106 16.14 13.39 4.38
N SER A 107 16.18 12.17 4.92
CA SER A 107 17.24 11.21 4.60
C SER A 107 16.72 9.79 4.35
N TRP A 108 17.43 9.06 3.50
CA TRP A 108 17.21 7.65 3.22
C TRP A 108 18.30 6.80 3.86
N TYR A 109 17.92 5.63 4.39
CA TYR A 109 18.85 4.67 4.96
C TYR A 109 18.56 3.26 4.43
N PRO A 110 19.58 2.46 4.12
CA PRO A 110 19.38 1.03 3.84
C PRO A 110 18.90 0.31 5.10
N VAL A 111 18.00 -0.65 4.94
CA VAL A 111 17.41 -1.42 6.05
C VAL A 111 17.40 -2.91 5.73
N PHE A 112 17.76 -3.70 6.73
CA PHE A 112 17.97 -5.15 6.60
C PHE A 112 17.41 -5.95 7.79
N ASP A 113 16.63 -5.30 8.65
CA ASP A 113 16.02 -5.90 9.83
C ASP A 113 14.97 -6.97 9.49
N GLY A 114 14.49 -7.66 10.52
CA GLY A 114 13.47 -8.69 10.42
C GLY A 114 12.14 -8.18 9.89
N MET A 115 11.79 -6.91 10.14
CA MET A 115 10.63 -6.26 9.53
C MET A 115 10.68 -6.42 8.01
N VAL A 116 11.76 -5.94 7.41
CA VAL A 116 11.91 -5.87 5.96
C VAL A 116 12.27 -7.23 5.35
N ALA A 117 13.07 -8.04 6.03
CA ALA A 117 13.41 -9.40 5.58
C ALA A 117 12.16 -10.29 5.50
N GLY A 118 11.27 -10.19 6.49
CA GLY A 118 10.01 -10.92 6.56
C GLY A 118 8.90 -10.36 5.67
N TRP A 119 9.01 -9.12 5.21
CA TRP A 119 7.96 -8.42 4.45
C TRP A 119 7.89 -8.87 2.99
N ARG A 120 6.70 -9.32 2.56
CA ARG A 120 6.47 -9.92 1.23
C ARG A 120 5.15 -9.56 0.55
N ASN A 121 4.14 -9.11 1.30
CA ASN A 121 2.76 -8.97 0.82
C ASN A 121 2.18 -7.63 1.27
N PRO A 122 1.05 -7.17 0.67
CA PRO A 122 0.40 -5.93 1.06
C PRO A 122 0.28 -5.78 2.57
N SER A 123 0.64 -4.58 3.05
CA SER A 123 0.77 -4.27 4.46
C SER A 123 0.22 -2.89 4.75
N THR A 124 -0.24 -2.69 5.97
CA THR A 124 -0.69 -1.40 6.45
C THR A 124 -0.56 -1.32 7.96
N THR A 125 -0.61 -0.10 8.47
CA THR A 125 -0.69 0.18 9.90
C THR A 125 -2.13 0.35 10.35
N LEU A 126 -2.44 -0.14 11.55
CA LEU A 126 -3.68 0.13 12.25
C LEU A 126 -3.39 0.14 13.75
N ASN A 127 -3.84 1.16 14.47
CA ASN A 127 -3.64 1.31 15.92
C ASN A 127 -2.16 1.16 16.36
N GLY A 128 -1.24 1.75 15.59
CA GLY A 128 0.19 1.69 15.88
C GLY A 128 0.87 0.35 15.53
N GLN A 129 0.11 -0.69 15.17
CA GLN A 129 0.66 -1.98 14.78
C GLN A 129 0.78 -2.11 13.26
N LEU A 130 1.82 -2.81 12.81
CA LEU A 130 2.05 -3.13 11.41
C LEU A 130 1.52 -4.53 11.08
N TYR A 131 0.58 -4.58 10.15
CA TYR A 131 -0.02 -5.83 9.65
C TYR A 131 0.38 -6.07 8.20
N ALA A 132 0.54 -7.34 7.84
CA ALA A 132 0.68 -7.78 6.46
C ALA A 132 -0.18 -9.01 6.18
N LEU A 133 -0.50 -9.23 4.91
CA LEU A 133 -1.08 -10.49 4.48
C LEU A 133 -0.04 -11.61 4.54
N ASP A 134 -0.42 -12.79 5.02
CA ASP A 134 0.49 -13.96 5.08
C ASP A 134 0.22 -14.96 3.94
N CYS A 135 -0.86 -14.78 3.20
CA CYS A 135 -1.20 -15.61 2.05
C CYS A 135 -1.78 -14.81 0.89
N LYS A 136 -1.71 -15.43 -0.29
CA LYS A 136 -2.01 -14.80 -1.58
C LYS A 136 -3.44 -14.29 -1.70
N ASP A 137 -4.41 -15.03 -1.16
CA ASP A 137 -5.84 -14.67 -1.17
C ASP A 137 -6.24 -13.72 -0.03
N GLY A 138 -5.28 -13.28 0.79
CA GLY A 138 -5.50 -12.34 1.89
C GLY A 138 -6.37 -12.87 3.03
N CYS A 139 -6.49 -14.19 3.16
CA CYS A 139 -7.29 -14.86 4.20
C CYS A 139 -6.50 -15.12 5.51
N LYS A 140 -5.21 -14.77 5.54
CA LYS A 140 -4.31 -14.87 6.70
C LYS A 140 -3.56 -13.57 6.90
N LEU A 141 -3.46 -13.15 8.15
CA LEU A 141 -2.73 -11.96 8.59
C LEU A 141 -1.57 -12.34 9.49
N ARG A 142 -0.52 -11.55 9.40
CA ARG A 142 0.62 -11.52 10.30
C ARG A 142 0.81 -10.12 10.85
N VAL A 143 1.34 -10.03 12.05
CA VAL A 143 1.66 -8.77 12.73
C VAL A 143 3.16 -8.72 12.99
N TYR A 144 3.75 -7.55 12.87
CA TYR A 144 5.16 -7.32 13.20
C TYR A 144 5.32 -7.05 14.69
N ASP A 145 6.26 -7.74 15.31
CA ASP A 145 6.70 -7.55 16.69
C ASP A 145 8.06 -6.86 16.66
N GLU A 146 8.09 -5.60 17.10
CA GLU A 146 9.29 -4.77 17.13
C GLU A 146 10.34 -5.28 18.12
N VAL A 147 9.90 -5.81 19.26
CA VAL A 147 10.78 -6.27 20.33
C VAL A 147 11.53 -7.52 19.88
N ALA A 148 10.81 -8.41 19.19
CA ALA A 148 11.39 -9.63 18.64
C ALA A 148 12.04 -9.42 17.26
N ASP A 149 11.91 -8.24 16.65
CA ASP A 149 12.24 -7.95 15.25
C ASP A 149 11.77 -9.07 14.32
N SER A 150 10.51 -9.46 14.44
CA SER A 150 10.00 -10.61 13.71
C SER A 150 8.51 -10.51 13.43
N TRP A 151 8.04 -11.32 12.50
CA TRP A 151 6.63 -11.39 12.20
C TRP A 151 6.01 -12.65 12.78
N SER A 152 4.87 -12.50 13.42
CA SER A 152 4.09 -13.59 13.99
C SER A 152 2.77 -13.77 13.24
N LYS A 153 2.26 -15.00 13.20
CA LYS A 153 0.90 -15.27 12.71
C LYS A 153 -0.08 -14.57 13.65
N HIS A 154 -1.07 -13.89 13.06
CA HIS A 154 -2.06 -13.15 13.83
C HIS A 154 -3.45 -13.76 13.66
N ILE A 155 -4.09 -13.60 12.50
CA ILE A 155 -5.46 -14.07 12.26
C ILE A 155 -5.51 -14.97 11.02
N ASP A 156 -6.25 -16.07 11.09
CA ASP A 156 -6.50 -16.98 9.98
C ASP A 156 -8.01 -17.25 9.85
N SER A 157 -8.60 -16.87 8.73
CA SER A 157 -10.03 -17.10 8.46
C SER A 157 -10.39 -18.59 8.31
N LYS A 158 -9.42 -19.47 8.07
CA LYS A 158 -9.60 -20.90 7.70
C LYS A 158 -10.41 -21.16 6.42
N MET A 159 -11.02 -20.13 5.84
CA MET A 159 -11.87 -20.18 4.65
C MET A 159 -11.15 -19.55 3.46
N HIS A 160 -10.24 -20.31 2.86
CA HIS A 160 -9.50 -19.87 1.67
C HIS A 160 -10.40 -19.75 0.45
N LEU A 161 -10.16 -18.73 -0.36
CA LEU A 161 -11.00 -18.39 -1.52
C LEU A 161 -10.47 -18.99 -2.83
N GLY A 162 -9.38 -19.77 -2.75
CA GLY A 162 -8.76 -20.47 -3.87
C GLY A 162 -7.53 -19.76 -4.45
N ASN A 163 -6.89 -20.40 -5.42
CA ASN A 163 -5.56 -20.00 -5.90
C ASN A 163 -5.55 -19.17 -7.19
N SER A 164 -6.73 -18.78 -7.69
CA SER A 164 -6.83 -18.03 -8.95
C SER A 164 -6.27 -16.60 -8.81
N ARG A 165 -5.76 -16.04 -9.91
CA ARG A 165 -5.26 -14.66 -9.94
C ARG A 165 -6.33 -13.63 -9.54
N ALA A 166 -7.60 -13.95 -9.78
CA ALA A 166 -8.73 -13.11 -9.44
C ALA A 166 -8.93 -12.98 -7.91
N MET A 167 -8.54 -14.01 -7.15
CA MET A 167 -8.66 -14.01 -5.69
C MET A 167 -7.42 -13.46 -4.98
N GLU A 168 -6.36 -13.13 -5.70
CA GLU A 168 -5.16 -12.54 -5.09
C GLU A 168 -5.50 -11.18 -4.47
N ALA A 169 -5.03 -10.99 -3.25
CA ALA A 169 -5.13 -9.71 -2.56
C ALA A 169 -4.18 -8.70 -3.21
N ALA A 170 -4.77 -7.61 -3.68
CA ALA A 170 -4.07 -6.51 -4.32
C ALA A 170 -3.68 -5.43 -3.30
N ALA A 171 -4.47 -5.25 -2.24
CA ALA A 171 -4.22 -4.25 -1.22
C ALA A 171 -4.76 -4.67 0.15
N LEU A 172 -4.13 -4.15 1.20
CA LEU A 172 -4.59 -4.18 2.59
C LEU A 172 -4.66 -2.73 3.06
N VAL A 173 -5.81 -2.27 3.53
CA VAL A 173 -5.99 -0.88 3.98
C VAL A 173 -6.78 -0.80 5.29
N PRO A 174 -6.54 0.20 6.15
CA PRO A 174 -7.32 0.41 7.35
C PRO A 174 -8.58 1.20 7.01
N LEU A 175 -9.76 0.73 7.43
CA LEU A 175 -11.04 1.40 7.19
C LEU A 175 -11.91 1.27 8.45
N ASN A 176 -12.29 2.41 9.03
CA ASN A 176 -13.18 2.47 10.20
C ASN A 176 -12.75 1.56 11.37
N GLY A 177 -11.45 1.55 11.68
CA GLY A 177 -10.90 0.72 12.78
C GLY A 177 -10.73 -0.77 12.45
N LYS A 178 -11.07 -1.20 11.23
CA LYS A 178 -10.86 -2.56 10.73
C LYS A 178 -9.82 -2.59 9.62
N LEU A 179 -9.26 -3.76 9.33
CA LEU A 179 -8.47 -3.98 8.13
C LEU A 179 -9.37 -4.39 6.97
N CYS A 180 -9.06 -3.94 5.76
CA CYS A 180 -9.84 -4.15 4.56
C CYS A 180 -8.93 -4.77 3.49
N VAL A 181 -9.26 -6.01 3.10
CA VAL A 181 -8.56 -6.79 2.08
C VAL A 181 -9.27 -6.60 0.75
N ILE A 182 -8.59 -6.00 -0.21
CA ILE A 182 -9.12 -5.77 -1.57
C ILE A 182 -8.43 -6.74 -2.52
N ARG A 183 -9.21 -7.49 -3.30
CA ARG A 183 -8.71 -8.50 -4.24
C ARG A 183 -8.82 -8.05 -5.69
N ASN A 184 -8.10 -8.74 -6.58
CA ASN A 184 -8.10 -8.45 -8.02
C ASN A 184 -9.49 -8.58 -8.68
N ASN A 185 -10.41 -9.37 -8.12
CA ASN A 185 -11.80 -9.47 -8.57
C ASN A 185 -12.72 -8.39 -7.97
N MET A 186 -12.16 -7.40 -7.29
CA MET A 186 -12.88 -6.33 -6.57
C MET A 186 -13.68 -6.81 -5.35
N SER A 187 -13.52 -8.06 -4.91
CA SER A 187 -14.11 -8.48 -3.65
C SER A 187 -13.36 -7.86 -2.47
N ILE A 188 -14.12 -7.54 -1.43
CA ILE A 188 -13.63 -6.84 -0.25
C ILE A 188 -14.04 -7.60 1.00
N SER A 189 -13.07 -7.91 1.84
CA SER A 189 -13.29 -8.48 3.17
C SER A 189 -12.76 -7.54 4.24
N LEU A 190 -13.57 -7.27 5.26
CA LEU A 190 -13.18 -6.58 6.47
C LEU A 190 -12.70 -7.59 7.51
N VAL A 191 -11.68 -7.21 8.27
CA VAL A 191 -11.12 -7.98 9.38
C VAL A 191 -11.05 -7.09 10.60
N ASP A 192 -11.77 -7.48 11.66
CA ASP A 192 -11.74 -6.79 12.93
C ASP A 192 -10.61 -7.35 13.80
N VAL A 193 -9.45 -6.68 13.79
CA VAL A 193 -8.27 -7.15 14.55
C VAL A 193 -8.38 -6.90 16.05
N SER A 194 -9.26 -5.99 16.49
CA SER A 194 -9.41 -5.63 17.90
C SER A 194 -9.98 -6.77 18.76
N LYS A 195 -10.85 -7.58 18.15
CA LYS A 195 -11.52 -8.70 18.83
C LYS A 195 -10.64 -9.94 18.98
N PHE A 196 -9.44 -9.95 18.42
CA PHE A 196 -8.57 -11.12 18.47
C PHE A 196 -8.08 -11.44 19.89
N GLU A 197 -7.82 -10.42 20.72
CA GLU A 197 -7.38 -10.64 22.11
C GLU A 197 -8.44 -11.36 22.96
N ASP A 198 -9.73 -11.13 22.66
CA ASP A 198 -10.87 -11.72 23.37
C ASP A 198 -11.14 -13.19 23.01
N LEU A 199 -10.55 -13.70 21.91
CA LEU A 199 -10.94 -14.97 21.27
C LEU A 199 -9.92 -16.10 21.45
N ARG A 200 -9.20 -16.18 22.58
CA ARG A 200 -8.27 -17.31 22.89
C ARG A 200 -8.96 -18.70 23.02
N GLY A 201 -10.07 -18.96 22.33
CA GLY A 201 -10.74 -20.26 22.27
C GLY A 201 -11.96 -20.40 21.36
N SER A 202 -12.40 -19.38 20.60
CA SER A 202 -13.58 -19.52 19.71
C SER A 202 -13.30 -19.11 18.25
N SER A 203 -14.13 -19.62 17.34
CA SER A 203 -13.97 -19.55 15.88
C SER A 203 -13.71 -18.12 15.37
N ALA A 204 -12.60 -17.94 14.65
CA ALA A 204 -12.22 -16.69 13.99
C ALA A 204 -13.21 -16.21 12.92
N GLU A 205 -14.29 -16.97 12.63
CA GLU A 205 -15.32 -16.62 11.65
C GLU A 205 -16.00 -15.26 11.93
N HIS A 206 -16.09 -14.85 13.20
CA HIS A 206 -16.73 -13.58 13.59
C HIS A 206 -15.83 -12.35 13.35
N LEU A 207 -14.57 -12.58 12.98
CA LEU A 207 -13.60 -11.52 12.68
C LEU A 207 -13.69 -11.04 11.22
N TRP A 208 -14.26 -11.85 10.33
CA TRP A 208 -14.24 -11.61 8.88
C TRP A 208 -15.64 -11.30 8.34
N GLU A 209 -15.76 -10.22 7.59
CA GLU A 209 -17.01 -9.83 6.95
C GLU A 209 -16.76 -9.50 5.47
N THR A 210 -17.47 -10.16 4.54
CA THR A 210 -17.35 -9.82 3.11
C THR A 210 -18.39 -8.77 2.76
N ILE A 211 -17.94 -7.54 2.47
CA ILE A 211 -18.81 -6.39 2.19
C ILE A 211 -18.95 -6.09 0.70
N ALA A 212 -18.17 -6.76 -0.16
CA ALA A 212 -18.30 -6.68 -1.61
C ALA A 212 -17.95 -8.01 -2.27
N GLY A 213 -18.84 -8.53 -3.09
CA GLY A 213 -18.67 -9.76 -3.88
C GLY A 213 -19.68 -9.83 -5.02
N LYS A 214 -19.49 -10.74 -5.99
CA LYS A 214 -20.49 -10.97 -7.04
C LYS A 214 -21.86 -11.27 -6.39
N GLY A 215 -22.82 -10.37 -6.57
CA GLY A 215 -24.21 -10.56 -6.13
C GLY A 215 -24.61 -9.88 -4.82
N GLN A 216 -23.79 -9.05 -4.18
CA GLN A 216 -24.19 -8.29 -2.97
C GLN A 216 -24.03 -6.77 -3.10
N PHE A 217 -24.79 -6.04 -2.26
CA PHE A 217 -25.19 -4.63 -2.39
C PHE A 217 -24.05 -3.64 -2.71
N LYS A 218 -24.36 -2.70 -3.60
CA LYS A 218 -23.49 -1.58 -4.00
C LYS A 218 -23.53 -0.47 -2.94
N THR A 219 -22.47 -0.32 -2.14
CA THR A 219 -22.26 0.83 -1.26
C THR A 219 -21.57 1.97 -2.03
N LEU A 220 -21.56 3.19 -1.48
CA LEU A 220 -20.83 4.33 -2.06
C LEU A 220 -19.35 3.97 -2.32
N VAL A 221 -18.72 3.26 -1.39
CA VAL A 221 -17.32 2.84 -1.48
C VAL A 221 -17.11 1.85 -2.63
N THR A 222 -17.99 0.85 -2.79
CA THR A 222 -17.86 -0.10 -3.91
C THR A 222 -18.17 0.54 -5.26
N ASN A 223 -19.06 1.53 -5.31
CA ASN A 223 -19.28 2.36 -6.50
C ASN A 223 -18.08 3.25 -6.83
N LEU A 224 -17.43 3.84 -5.83
CA LEU A 224 -16.21 4.64 -6.04
C LEU A 224 -15.07 3.76 -6.55
N LEU A 225 -14.81 2.62 -5.89
CA LEU A 225 -13.75 1.69 -6.28
C LEU A 225 -14.00 1.07 -7.67
N SER A 226 -15.25 0.73 -8.01
CA SER A 226 -15.59 0.26 -9.36
C SER A 226 -15.47 1.36 -10.41
N SER A 227 -15.79 2.61 -10.08
CA SER A 227 -15.57 3.77 -10.96
C SER A 227 -14.08 4.08 -11.16
N LEU A 228 -13.25 3.86 -10.15
CA LEU A 228 -11.79 3.98 -10.24
C LEU A 228 -11.18 2.83 -11.05
N ALA A 229 -11.74 1.61 -10.92
CA ALA A 229 -11.21 0.40 -11.53
C ALA A 229 -11.66 0.12 -12.98
N GLY A 230 -12.65 0.83 -13.54
CA GLY A 230 -13.10 0.49 -14.88
C GLY A 230 -13.96 1.51 -15.63
N ARG A 231 -13.40 2.03 -16.74
CA ARG A 231 -14.14 2.26 -17.99
C ARG A 231 -13.41 1.90 -19.29
N ASN A 232 -12.16 1.42 -19.27
CA ASN A 232 -11.45 1.04 -20.50
C ASN A 232 -10.75 -0.31 -20.38
N ARG A 233 -10.67 -1.04 -21.51
CA ARG A 233 -10.05 -2.36 -21.71
C ARG A 233 -8.55 -2.45 -21.39
N LEU A 234 -7.99 -1.45 -20.71
CA LEU A 234 -6.61 -1.41 -20.26
C LEU A 234 -6.57 -1.97 -18.82
N LYS A 235 -5.77 -3.03 -18.62
CA LYS A 235 -5.52 -3.62 -17.30
C LYS A 235 -4.93 -2.56 -16.37
N SER A 236 -5.78 -1.95 -15.56
CA SER A 236 -5.37 -1.00 -14.53
C SER A 236 -5.16 -1.78 -13.25
N HIS A 237 -3.97 -1.65 -12.65
CA HIS A 237 -3.64 -2.33 -11.40
C HIS A 237 -3.54 -1.29 -10.29
N ILE A 238 -4.13 -1.60 -9.13
CA ILE A 238 -3.90 -0.81 -7.91
C ILE A 238 -2.45 -1.08 -7.52
N VAL A 239 -1.60 -0.06 -7.63
CA VAL A 239 -0.18 -0.16 -7.24
C VAL A 239 0.00 0.09 -5.75
N HIS A 240 -0.81 0.99 -5.20
CA HIS A 240 -0.78 1.36 -3.79
C HIS A 240 -2.16 1.87 -3.37
N CYS A 241 -2.55 1.62 -2.13
CA CYS A 241 -3.77 2.12 -1.53
C CYS A 241 -3.46 2.44 -0.06
N GLN A 242 -3.78 3.65 0.38
CA GLN A 242 -3.59 4.11 1.75
C GLN A 242 -4.80 4.95 2.14
N VAL A 243 -5.21 4.87 3.39
CA VAL A 243 -6.25 5.73 3.95
C VAL A 243 -5.59 6.89 4.66
N LEU A 244 -6.07 8.10 4.37
CA LEU A 244 -5.60 9.33 5.00
C LEU A 244 -6.26 9.44 6.38
N GLN A 245 -5.47 9.63 7.43
CA GLN A 245 -6.02 10.11 8.70
C GLN A 245 -6.45 11.57 8.51
N ALA A 246 -7.65 11.90 8.98
CA ALA A 246 -8.20 13.24 8.95
C ALA A 246 -7.65 14.08 10.11
#